data_AF-A0A1I7V0U0-F1
#
_entry.id   AF-A0A1I7V0U0-F1
#
_cell.length_a   1.000
_cell.length_b   1.000
_cell.length_c   1.000
_cell.angle_alpha   90.00
_cell.angle_beta   90.00
_cell.angle_gamma   90.00
#
_symmetry.space_group_name_H-M   'P 1'
#
loop_
_entity.id
_entity.type
_entity.pdbx_description
1 polymer ?
#
loop_
_entity_poly.entity_id
_entity_poly.type
_entity_poly.pdbx_seq_one_letter_code
_entity_poly.pdbx_strand_id
1 'polypeptide(L)'
;MSLTMCSKRTRRMVKTFRIPRDSLTVNVLFASSAAVRLLDLRTKKFVNFYIRSLPILHHQFAKIGNLNIPMSIDTEEYSMNLYFDDQIEGLKTATDYFCSFFDQEICGININSSLNFSGPMIVIEWLLERQKRFTYIRSECEKTNDTVAKYILDKCNLCSAVIIDFKLPAEFRYNFKFESEWSIEIHSGSWVTLNNLLNINCKELILKGTQLTNNEINSFLKHWFTSDLKFQMVKIDMEVLNLNVLFSGLPFYQNRENIKRVFKALDNGSYFVSGGLDIIREDRRMRATITLTPTLQQQGTFWMFVSDNASQ
;
A
#
# COMPACT_ATOMS: atom_id res chain seq x y z
N MET A 1 3.38 -3.29 -33.74
CA MET A 1 2.39 -4.37 -33.92
C MET A 1 1.05 -3.79 -34.40
N SER A 2 0.43 -4.43 -35.37
CA SER A 2 -0.72 -3.92 -36.14
C SER A 2 -1.97 -3.63 -35.29
N LEU A 3 -2.43 -2.39 -35.33
CA LEU A 3 -3.70 -1.89 -34.79
C LEU A 3 -4.92 -2.42 -35.57
N THR A 4 -5.05 -3.72 -35.83
CA THR A 4 -6.18 -4.29 -36.60
C THR A 4 -7.17 -5.11 -35.77
N MET A 5 -6.85 -5.45 -34.51
CA MET A 5 -7.61 -6.45 -33.73
C MET A 5 -8.48 -5.94 -32.54
N CYS A 6 -8.80 -4.66 -32.44
CA CYS A 6 -9.69 -4.15 -31.37
C CYS A 6 -10.98 -3.61 -32.02
N SER A 7 -12.11 -3.68 -31.30
CA SER A 7 -13.31 -2.94 -31.74
C SER A 7 -12.98 -1.44 -31.89
N LYS A 8 -13.57 -0.77 -32.88
CA LYS A 8 -13.38 0.69 -33.09
C LYS A 8 -13.70 1.50 -31.82
N ARG A 9 -14.53 0.96 -30.91
CA ARG A 9 -15.01 1.61 -29.69
C ARG A 9 -14.05 1.46 -28.51
N THR A 10 -13.44 0.29 -28.30
CA THR A 10 -12.36 0.11 -27.29
C THR A 10 -11.17 1.00 -27.65
N ARG A 11 -10.80 1.07 -28.94
CA ARG A 11 -9.79 2.04 -29.41
C ARG A 11 -10.21 3.48 -29.21
N ARG A 12 -11.45 3.83 -29.54
CA ARG A 12 -11.95 5.20 -29.32
C ARG A 12 -11.91 5.55 -27.84
N MET A 13 -12.35 4.68 -26.94
CA MET A 13 -12.39 4.97 -25.51
C MET A 13 -11.00 5.02 -24.86
N VAL A 14 -10.09 4.12 -25.23
CA VAL A 14 -8.66 4.25 -24.85
C VAL A 14 -8.02 5.48 -25.51
N LYS A 15 -8.51 5.94 -26.67
CA LYS A 15 -8.10 7.23 -27.26
C LYS A 15 -8.83 8.44 -26.67
N THR A 16 -9.98 8.26 -26.01
CA THR A 16 -10.75 9.30 -25.33
C THR A 16 -10.17 9.51 -23.93
N PHE A 17 -9.89 8.42 -23.21
CA PHE A 17 -8.97 8.37 -22.09
C PHE A 17 -7.54 8.42 -22.62
N ARG A 18 -7.13 9.60 -23.11
CA ARG A 18 -5.78 9.91 -23.63
C ARG A 18 -4.70 9.79 -22.55
N ILE A 19 -4.55 8.63 -21.92
CA ILE A 19 -3.52 8.37 -20.92
C ILE A 19 -2.23 8.11 -21.69
N PRO A 20 -1.23 8.98 -21.56
CA PRO A 20 0.05 8.77 -22.17
C PRO A 20 0.74 7.57 -21.53
N ARG A 21 1.46 6.80 -22.36
CA ARG A 21 2.02 5.51 -21.93
C ARG A 21 3.00 5.67 -20.78
N ASP A 22 3.74 6.77 -20.76
CA ASP A 22 4.72 7.12 -19.72
C ASP A 22 4.11 7.35 -18.34
N SER A 23 2.80 7.62 -18.24
CA SER A 23 2.10 7.81 -16.97
C SER A 23 1.02 6.78 -16.67
N LEU A 24 0.83 5.81 -17.57
CA LEU A 24 -0.16 4.75 -17.42
C LEU A 24 0.35 3.65 -16.50
N THR A 25 -0.50 3.19 -15.59
CA THR A 25 -0.26 1.99 -14.78
C THR A 25 -1.39 0.98 -14.96
N VAL A 26 -1.03 -0.30 -15.02
CA VAL A 26 -1.97 -1.42 -15.00
C VAL A 26 -2.01 -1.99 -13.59
N ASN A 27 -3.19 -2.04 -12.97
CA ASN A 27 -3.35 -2.54 -11.61
C ASN A 27 -4.40 -3.66 -11.58
N VAL A 28 -4.11 -4.71 -10.82
CA VAL A 28 -4.99 -5.88 -10.69
C VAL A 28 -5.77 -5.75 -9.38
N LEU A 29 -7.09 -5.81 -9.48
CA LEU A 29 -8.01 -5.71 -8.35
C LEU A 29 -8.74 -7.05 -8.21
N PHE A 30 -8.64 -7.66 -7.04
CA PHE A 30 -9.35 -8.88 -6.67
C PHE A 30 -9.84 -8.74 -5.23
N ALA A 31 -10.94 -8.01 -5.05
CA ALA A 31 -11.46 -7.62 -3.74
C ALA A 31 -12.92 -8.03 -3.56
N SER A 32 -13.85 -7.09 -3.33
CA SER A 32 -15.30 -7.31 -3.46
C SER A 32 -15.76 -7.41 -4.93
N SER A 33 -14.89 -7.06 -5.86
CA SER A 33 -15.03 -7.26 -7.30
C SER A 33 -13.66 -7.56 -7.91
N ALA A 34 -13.64 -8.29 -9.01
CA ALA A 34 -12.45 -8.51 -9.83
C ALA A 34 -12.41 -7.46 -10.94
N ALA A 35 -11.26 -6.80 -11.14
CA ALA A 35 -11.11 -5.81 -12.20
C ALA A 35 -9.65 -5.59 -12.61
N VAL A 36 -9.46 -5.07 -13.82
CA VAL A 36 -8.20 -4.43 -14.22
C VAL A 36 -8.40 -2.92 -14.24
N ARG A 37 -7.55 -2.18 -13.52
CA ARG A 37 -7.57 -0.71 -13.50
C ARG A 37 -6.43 -0.14 -14.33
N LEU A 38 -6.79 0.74 -15.25
CA LEU A 38 -5.86 1.62 -15.94
C LEU A 38 -5.86 2.97 -15.24
N LEU A 39 -4.72 3.41 -14.72
CA LEU A 39 -4.59 4.66 -13.97
C LEU A 39 -3.53 5.58 -14.61
N ASP A 40 -3.88 6.84 -14.83
CA ASP A 40 -2.96 7.92 -15.18
C ASP A 40 -2.37 8.55 -13.92
N LEU A 41 -1.08 8.34 -13.66
CA LEU A 41 -0.42 8.86 -12.47
C LEU A 41 -0.38 10.39 -12.40
N ARG A 42 -0.44 11.09 -13.56
CA ARG A 42 -0.35 12.55 -13.63
C ARG A 42 -1.67 13.22 -13.29
N THR A 43 -2.77 12.70 -13.84
CA THR A 43 -4.11 13.27 -13.64
C THR A 43 -4.91 12.57 -12.54
N LYS A 44 -4.42 11.43 -12.02
CA LYS A 44 -5.12 10.53 -11.09
C LYS A 44 -6.44 9.97 -11.63
N LYS A 45 -6.72 10.15 -12.93
CA LYS A 45 -7.89 9.56 -13.59
C LYS A 45 -7.66 8.07 -13.84
N PHE A 46 -8.70 7.27 -13.68
CA PHE A 46 -8.63 5.85 -13.93
C PHE A 46 -9.88 5.33 -14.63
N VAL A 47 -9.77 4.13 -15.18
CA VAL A 47 -10.87 3.34 -15.72
C VAL A 47 -10.77 1.92 -15.17
N ASN A 48 -11.88 1.41 -14.65
CA ASN A 48 -11.98 0.02 -14.20
C ASN A 48 -12.65 -0.84 -15.28
N PHE A 49 -12.06 -1.98 -15.56
CA PHE A 49 -12.62 -3.07 -16.35
C PHE A 49 -12.98 -4.20 -15.41
N TYR A 50 -14.21 -4.17 -14.90
CA TYR A 50 -14.75 -5.17 -13.98
C TYR A 50 -14.99 -6.49 -14.71
N ILE A 51 -14.65 -7.60 -14.06
CA ILE A 51 -14.96 -8.94 -14.50
C ILE A 51 -16.24 -9.37 -13.79
N ARG A 52 -17.30 -9.64 -14.56
CA ARG A 52 -18.63 -9.99 -14.05
C ARG A 52 -19.06 -11.36 -14.56
N SER A 53 -19.86 -12.05 -13.78
CA SER A 53 -20.54 -13.27 -14.21
C SER A 53 -21.92 -12.90 -14.78
N LEU A 54 -22.37 -13.63 -15.81
CA LEU A 54 -23.69 -13.55 -16.44
C LEU A 54 -24.08 -12.20 -17.09
N PRO A 55 -24.47 -12.18 -18.38
CA PRO A 55 -24.90 -10.96 -19.04
C PRO A 55 -26.36 -10.55 -18.67
N ILE A 56 -26.64 -9.27 -18.35
CA ILE A 56 -28.01 -8.68 -18.28
C ILE A 56 -28.55 -8.37 -19.69
N LEU A 57 -29.30 -9.29 -20.32
CA LEU A 57 -30.13 -9.21 -21.57
C LEU A 57 -29.71 -8.36 -22.82
N HIS A 58 -28.97 -7.25 -22.71
CA HIS A 58 -28.46 -6.41 -23.81
C HIS A 58 -26.96 -6.10 -23.67
N HIS A 59 -26.11 -6.75 -24.47
CA HIS A 59 -24.65 -6.57 -24.43
C HIS A 59 -24.09 -6.13 -25.77
N GLN A 60 -23.01 -5.36 -25.68
CA GLN A 60 -22.08 -5.16 -26.78
C GLN A 60 -20.95 -6.20 -26.67
N PHE A 61 -20.08 -6.31 -27.67
CA PHE A 61 -18.93 -7.21 -27.60
C PHE A 61 -17.61 -6.44 -27.72
N ALA A 62 -16.67 -6.76 -26.84
CA ALA A 62 -15.28 -6.33 -26.90
C ALA A 62 -14.42 -7.44 -27.52
N LYS A 63 -13.49 -7.07 -28.40
CA LYS A 63 -12.45 -7.98 -28.84
C LYS A 63 -11.24 -7.85 -27.91
N ILE A 64 -10.96 -8.91 -27.15
CA ILE A 64 -9.84 -9.01 -26.22
C ILE A 64 -8.95 -10.15 -26.72
N GLY A 65 -7.81 -9.80 -27.31
CA GLY A 65 -6.99 -10.75 -28.08
C GLY A 65 -7.79 -11.36 -29.25
N ASN A 66 -7.94 -12.68 -29.26
CA ASN A 66 -8.73 -13.42 -30.23
C ASN A 66 -10.17 -13.69 -29.77
N LEU A 67 -10.53 -13.31 -28.55
CA LEU A 67 -11.83 -13.59 -27.95
C LEU A 67 -12.82 -12.43 -28.19
N ASN A 68 -14.08 -12.77 -28.43
CA ASN A 68 -15.19 -11.83 -28.45
C ASN A 68 -15.95 -11.95 -27.12
N ILE A 69 -15.69 -11.01 -26.21
CA ILE A 69 -16.21 -11.02 -24.84
C ILE A 69 -17.44 -10.09 -24.75
N PRO A 70 -18.59 -10.53 -24.21
CA PRO A 70 -19.70 -9.64 -23.95
C PRO A 70 -19.27 -8.52 -22.99
N MET A 71 -19.79 -7.31 -23.19
CA MET A 71 -19.48 -6.14 -22.38
C MET A 71 -20.68 -5.21 -22.21
N SER A 72 -20.67 -4.45 -21.12
CA SER A 72 -21.54 -3.31 -20.88
C SER A 72 -20.73 -2.12 -20.37
N ILE A 73 -21.25 -0.91 -20.55
CA ILE A 73 -20.65 0.33 -20.06
C ILE A 73 -21.56 0.85 -18.96
N ASP A 74 -21.00 1.04 -17.78
CA ASP A 74 -21.66 1.78 -16.72
C ASP A 74 -21.35 3.27 -16.92
N THR A 75 -22.36 4.02 -17.34
CA THR A 75 -22.22 5.46 -17.63
C THR A 75 -22.20 6.32 -16.37
N GLU A 76 -22.63 5.79 -15.23
CA GLU A 76 -22.63 6.53 -13.96
C GLU A 76 -21.24 6.46 -13.31
N GLU A 77 -20.59 5.29 -13.33
CA GLU A 77 -19.28 5.07 -12.71
C GLU A 77 -18.07 5.22 -13.66
N TYR A 78 -18.28 5.55 -14.94
CA TYR A 78 -17.23 5.50 -15.98
C TYR A 78 -16.46 4.17 -15.98
N SER A 79 -17.17 3.06 -15.78
CA SER A 79 -16.59 1.72 -15.69
C SER A 79 -17.09 0.81 -16.82
N MET A 80 -16.34 -0.25 -17.09
CA MET A 80 -16.69 -1.25 -18.09
C MET A 80 -16.82 -2.61 -17.43
N ASN A 81 -17.88 -3.34 -17.76
CA ASN A 81 -18.03 -4.73 -17.35
C ASN A 81 -17.66 -5.63 -18.53
N LEU A 82 -16.80 -6.61 -18.26
CA LEU A 82 -16.45 -7.71 -19.14
C LEU A 82 -17.02 -8.99 -18.55
N TYR A 83 -17.82 -9.71 -19.34
CA TYR A 83 -18.53 -10.88 -18.83
C TYR A 83 -17.74 -12.15 -19.13
N PHE A 84 -17.38 -12.89 -18.07
CA PHE A 84 -16.68 -14.16 -18.13
C PHE A 84 -17.37 -15.18 -17.23
N ASP A 85 -17.33 -16.46 -17.64
CA ASP A 85 -17.88 -17.56 -16.84
C ASP A 85 -17.05 -17.74 -15.55
N ASP A 86 -15.72 -17.73 -15.69
CA ASP A 86 -14.78 -17.74 -14.56
C ASP A 86 -14.13 -16.35 -14.38
N GLN A 87 -14.29 -15.77 -13.19
CA GLN A 87 -13.79 -14.43 -12.89
C GLN A 87 -12.27 -14.35 -12.81
N ILE A 88 -11.59 -15.41 -12.36
CA ILE A 88 -10.13 -15.44 -12.29
C ILE A 88 -9.57 -15.54 -13.70
N GLU A 89 -10.08 -16.43 -14.55
CA GLU A 89 -9.67 -16.53 -15.94
C GLU A 89 -9.97 -15.25 -16.73
N GLY A 90 -11.10 -14.60 -16.45
CA GLY A 90 -11.41 -13.28 -17.00
C GLY A 90 -10.42 -12.19 -16.57
N LEU A 91 -10.02 -12.20 -15.29
CA LEU A 91 -9.02 -11.27 -14.75
C LEU A 91 -7.65 -11.50 -15.40
N LYS A 92 -7.21 -12.74 -15.53
CA LYS A 92 -5.97 -13.11 -16.22
C LYS A 92 -5.99 -12.62 -17.67
N THR A 93 -7.05 -12.96 -18.40
CA THR A 93 -7.23 -12.60 -19.81
C THR A 93 -7.20 -11.09 -20.04
N ALA A 94 -7.94 -10.33 -19.23
CA ALA A 94 -7.99 -8.88 -19.34
C ALA A 94 -6.63 -8.25 -18.99
N THR A 95 -5.97 -8.74 -17.93
CA THR A 95 -4.66 -8.23 -17.51
C THR A 95 -3.61 -8.43 -18.58
N ASP A 96 -3.53 -9.65 -19.14
CA ASP A 96 -2.58 -9.99 -20.20
C ASP A 96 -2.78 -9.13 -21.44
N TYR A 97 -4.05 -8.94 -21.82
CA TYR A 97 -4.40 -8.05 -22.92
C TYR A 97 -3.94 -6.61 -22.68
N PHE A 98 -4.24 -6.02 -21.52
CA PHE A 98 -3.88 -4.62 -21.25
C PHE A 98 -2.37 -4.42 -21.11
N CYS A 99 -1.67 -5.33 -20.42
CA CYS A 99 -0.22 -5.30 -20.33
C CYS A 99 0.42 -5.34 -21.72
N SER A 100 -0.01 -6.27 -22.58
CA SER A 100 0.48 -6.39 -23.95
C SER A 100 0.10 -5.19 -24.83
N PHE A 101 -1.12 -4.69 -24.73
CA PHE A 101 -1.61 -3.59 -25.57
C PHE A 101 -0.90 -2.28 -25.28
N PHE A 102 -0.61 -2.01 -24.00
CA PHE A 102 0.04 -0.78 -23.56
C PHE A 102 1.56 -0.89 -23.45
N ASP A 103 2.11 -2.10 -23.57
CA ASP A 103 3.52 -2.38 -23.32
C ASP A 103 3.92 -1.92 -21.91
N GLN A 104 3.16 -2.42 -20.93
CA GLN A 104 3.30 -2.11 -19.51
C GLN A 104 3.29 -3.39 -18.68
N GLU A 105 4.10 -3.41 -17.64
CA GLU A 105 4.03 -4.42 -16.58
C GLU A 105 2.90 -4.09 -15.58
N ILE A 106 2.62 -5.02 -14.68
CA ILE A 106 1.62 -4.81 -13.64
C ILE A 106 2.26 -3.91 -12.56
N CYS A 107 1.69 -2.75 -12.32
CA CYS A 107 2.19 -1.80 -11.34
C CYS A 107 1.86 -2.26 -9.91
N GLY A 108 0.58 -2.54 -9.64
CA GLY A 108 0.14 -2.84 -8.29
C GLY A 108 -1.02 -3.81 -8.19
N ILE A 109 -1.15 -4.35 -6.99
CA ILE A 109 -2.11 -5.37 -6.62
C ILE A 109 -3.03 -4.79 -5.54
N ASN A 110 -4.33 -4.89 -5.72
CA ASN A 110 -5.30 -4.71 -4.65
C ASN A 110 -6.06 -6.02 -4.45
N ILE A 111 -5.89 -6.66 -3.30
CA ILE A 111 -6.38 -8.02 -3.09
C ILE A 111 -6.99 -8.21 -1.71
N ASN A 112 -8.11 -8.91 -1.61
CA ASN A 112 -8.65 -9.33 -0.32
C ASN A 112 -9.46 -10.62 -0.44
N SER A 113 -9.88 -11.17 0.70
CA SER A 113 -10.61 -12.43 0.78
C SER A 113 -12.13 -12.28 0.58
N SER A 114 -12.65 -11.10 0.23
CA SER A 114 -14.10 -10.83 0.20
C SER A 114 -14.85 -11.62 -0.88
N LEU A 115 -14.24 -11.85 -2.05
CA LEU A 115 -14.82 -12.70 -3.10
C LEU A 115 -14.69 -14.19 -2.79
N ASN A 116 -13.51 -14.60 -2.31
CA ASN A 116 -13.18 -15.99 -2.02
C ASN A 116 -11.99 -16.03 -1.05
N PHE A 117 -12.06 -16.83 0.01
CA PHE A 117 -10.97 -16.99 0.96
C PHE A 117 -9.67 -17.51 0.33
N SER A 118 -9.71 -18.43 -0.63
CA SER A 118 -8.51 -18.95 -1.31
C SER A 118 -8.10 -18.14 -2.54
N GLY A 119 -9.01 -17.31 -3.07
CA GLY A 119 -8.79 -16.52 -4.28
C GLY A 119 -7.53 -15.66 -4.25
N PRO A 120 -7.21 -14.96 -3.14
CA PRO A 120 -5.97 -14.20 -3.03
C PRO A 120 -4.70 -14.98 -3.35
N MET A 121 -4.58 -16.21 -2.84
CA MET A 121 -3.41 -17.05 -3.08
C MET A 121 -3.30 -17.42 -4.55
N ILE A 122 -4.41 -17.83 -5.16
CA ILE A 122 -4.46 -18.23 -6.58
C ILE A 122 -4.03 -17.06 -7.48
N VAL A 123 -4.58 -15.87 -7.22
CA VAL A 123 -4.27 -14.67 -8.02
C VAL A 123 -2.82 -14.23 -7.79
N ILE A 124 -2.32 -14.23 -6.55
CA ILE A 124 -0.92 -13.86 -6.28
C ILE A 124 0.06 -14.84 -6.93
N GLU A 125 -0.15 -16.15 -6.81
CA GLU A 125 0.74 -17.14 -7.45
C GLU A 125 0.78 -16.95 -8.97
N TRP A 126 -0.38 -16.75 -9.61
CA TRP A 126 -0.41 -16.41 -11.04
C TRP A 126 0.31 -15.10 -11.36
N LEU A 127 0.16 -14.05 -10.54
CA LEU A 127 0.88 -12.79 -10.74
C LEU A 127 2.40 -12.97 -10.63
N LEU A 128 2.85 -13.85 -9.73
CA LEU A 128 4.26 -14.16 -9.52
C LEU A 128 4.89 -14.98 -10.65
N GLU A 129 4.10 -15.78 -11.35
CA GLU A 129 4.53 -16.43 -12.60
C GLU A 129 4.86 -15.41 -13.69
N ARG A 130 4.23 -14.22 -13.64
CA ARG A 130 4.40 -13.15 -14.63
C ARG A 130 5.53 -12.20 -14.30
N GLN A 131 5.64 -11.79 -13.03
CA GLN A 131 6.67 -10.85 -12.60
C GLN A 131 7.10 -11.07 -11.16
N LYS A 132 8.37 -10.76 -10.89
CA LYS A 132 9.00 -11.01 -9.59
C LYS A 132 8.77 -9.91 -8.56
N ARG A 133 8.47 -8.68 -9.00
CA ARG A 133 8.32 -7.50 -8.14
C ARG A 133 7.16 -6.64 -8.60
N PHE A 134 6.56 -5.94 -7.65
CA PHE A 134 5.46 -5.01 -7.88
C PHE A 134 5.80 -3.67 -7.23
N THR A 135 5.21 -2.58 -7.72
CA THR A 135 5.35 -1.27 -7.06
C THR A 135 4.61 -1.29 -5.74
N TYR A 136 3.37 -1.80 -5.72
CA TYR A 136 2.60 -1.84 -4.49
C TYR A 136 1.67 -3.04 -4.35
N ILE A 137 1.41 -3.42 -3.10
CA ILE A 137 0.30 -4.29 -2.72
C ILE A 137 -0.57 -3.59 -1.69
N ARG A 138 -1.88 -3.68 -1.90
CA ARG A 138 -2.90 -3.21 -0.96
C ARG A 138 -3.80 -4.38 -0.62
N SER A 139 -4.00 -4.63 0.66
CA SER A 139 -4.88 -5.69 1.11
C SER A 139 -5.70 -5.23 2.31
N GLU A 140 -6.99 -5.03 2.07
CA GLU A 140 -7.93 -4.51 3.06
C GLU A 140 -9.10 -5.49 3.17
N CYS A 141 -9.30 -6.07 4.34
CA CYS A 141 -10.34 -7.06 4.57
C CYS A 141 -10.91 -6.93 5.98
N GLU A 142 -12.24 -6.77 6.05
CA GLU A 142 -12.96 -6.75 7.32
C GLU A 142 -12.86 -8.07 8.08
N LYS A 143 -12.60 -9.18 7.37
CA LYS A 143 -12.38 -10.49 7.97
C LYS A 143 -11.49 -11.34 7.07
N THR A 144 -10.30 -11.63 7.56
CA THR A 144 -9.35 -12.54 6.93
C THR A 144 -9.02 -13.69 7.88
N ASN A 145 -8.78 -14.88 7.34
CA ASN A 145 -8.26 -16.00 8.14
C ASN A 145 -6.72 -15.94 8.23
N ASP A 146 -6.19 -16.56 9.28
CA ASP A 146 -4.75 -16.58 9.58
C ASP A 146 -3.89 -17.06 8.41
N THR A 147 -4.31 -18.12 7.71
CA THR A 147 -3.55 -18.70 6.61
C THR A 147 -3.38 -17.71 5.47
N VAL A 148 -4.44 -16.99 5.11
CA VAL A 148 -4.41 -15.97 4.05
C VAL A 148 -3.63 -14.73 4.50
N ALA A 149 -3.83 -14.27 5.74
CA ALA A 149 -3.07 -13.14 6.28
C ALA A 149 -1.56 -13.40 6.25
N LYS A 150 -1.14 -14.56 6.79
CA LYS A 150 0.27 -14.96 6.82
C LYS A 150 0.84 -15.06 5.42
N TYR A 151 0.10 -15.69 4.50
CA TYR A 151 0.51 -15.79 3.11
C TYR A 151 0.69 -14.41 2.46
N ILE A 152 -0.24 -13.46 2.62
CA ILE A 152 -0.10 -12.12 2.03
C ILE A 152 1.09 -11.37 2.66
N LEU A 153 1.24 -11.47 3.98
CA LEU A 153 2.37 -10.90 4.72
C LEU A 153 3.72 -11.45 4.21
N ASP A 154 3.83 -12.75 3.94
CA ASP A 154 5.04 -13.37 3.36
C ASP A 154 5.41 -12.76 1.99
N LYS A 155 4.43 -12.28 1.22
CA LYS A 155 4.63 -11.73 -0.13
C LYS A 155 4.87 -10.21 -0.14
N CYS A 156 4.72 -9.52 0.99
CA CYS A 156 4.91 -8.06 1.06
C CYS A 156 6.31 -7.61 0.62
N ASN A 157 7.37 -8.39 0.88
CA ASN A 157 8.74 -8.07 0.46
C ASN A 157 8.94 -8.05 -1.07
N LEU A 158 7.97 -8.54 -1.83
CA LEU A 158 7.98 -8.47 -3.30
C LEU A 158 7.50 -7.11 -3.81
N CYS A 159 7.03 -6.24 -2.91
CA CYS A 159 6.49 -4.93 -3.21
C CYS A 159 7.34 -3.82 -2.57
N SER A 160 7.46 -2.69 -3.26
CA SER A 160 8.09 -1.51 -2.67
C SER A 160 7.18 -0.85 -1.64
N ALA A 161 5.88 -0.75 -1.94
CA ALA A 161 4.86 -0.16 -1.10
C ALA A 161 3.87 -1.21 -0.61
N VAL A 162 3.49 -1.14 0.66
CA VAL A 162 2.56 -2.09 1.27
C VAL A 162 1.50 -1.35 2.06
N ILE A 163 0.23 -1.67 1.84
CA ILE A 163 -0.90 -1.20 2.66
C ILE A 163 -1.69 -2.42 3.12
N ILE A 164 -1.81 -2.60 4.43
CA ILE A 164 -2.52 -3.72 5.05
C ILE A 164 -3.57 -3.20 6.02
N ASP A 165 -4.78 -3.70 5.87
CA ASP A 165 -5.86 -3.52 6.83
C ASP A 165 -6.61 -4.84 7.03
N PHE A 166 -6.06 -5.70 7.88
CA PHE A 166 -6.70 -6.96 8.27
C PHE A 166 -7.26 -6.85 9.68
N LYS A 167 -8.56 -7.05 9.83
CA LYS A 167 -9.11 -7.34 11.15
C LYS A 167 -8.87 -8.83 11.45
N LEU A 168 -7.88 -9.07 12.31
CA LEU A 168 -7.47 -10.40 12.75
C LEU A 168 -7.93 -10.66 14.20
N PRO A 169 -8.10 -11.92 14.62
CA PRO A 169 -8.38 -12.27 16.01
C PRO A 169 -7.32 -11.68 16.96
N ALA A 170 -7.72 -11.39 18.20
CA ALA A 170 -6.85 -10.73 19.19
C ALA A 170 -5.59 -11.55 19.53
N GLU A 171 -5.66 -12.86 19.36
CA GLU A 171 -4.60 -13.86 19.56
C GLU A 171 -3.69 -14.05 18.35
N PHE A 172 -4.01 -13.46 17.19
CA PHE A 172 -3.16 -13.57 16.00
C PHE A 172 -1.80 -12.93 16.26
N ARG A 173 -0.73 -13.70 16.06
CA ARG A 173 0.66 -13.22 16.13
C ARG A 173 1.43 -13.74 14.93
N TYR A 174 2.28 -12.90 14.37
CA TYR A 174 3.09 -13.28 13.23
C TYR A 174 4.41 -12.48 13.18
N ASN A 175 5.51 -13.19 12.98
CA ASN A 175 6.85 -12.59 12.87
C ASN A 175 7.08 -12.07 11.46
N PHE A 176 6.43 -10.95 11.16
CA PHE A 176 6.60 -10.20 9.93
C PHE A 176 7.97 -9.50 9.88
N LYS A 177 8.61 -9.56 8.71
CA LYS A 177 9.82 -8.83 8.34
C LYS A 177 9.58 -8.09 7.04
N PHE A 178 10.07 -6.86 6.93
CA PHE A 178 9.90 -6.07 5.73
C PHE A 178 11.13 -5.21 5.44
N GLU A 179 11.63 -5.28 4.21
CA GLU A 179 12.71 -4.41 3.74
C GLU A 179 12.35 -3.78 2.40
N SER A 180 12.35 -2.44 2.36
CA SER A 180 12.03 -1.69 1.15
C SER A 180 12.60 -0.28 1.19
N GLU A 181 12.85 0.32 0.03
CA GLU A 181 13.23 1.73 -0.10
C GLU A 181 12.01 2.68 -0.17
N TRP A 182 10.82 2.20 0.20
CA TRP A 182 9.57 2.96 0.16
C TRP A 182 8.79 2.82 1.48
N SER A 183 7.54 2.38 1.48
CA SER A 183 6.66 2.46 2.65
C SER A 183 5.90 1.19 3.00
N ILE A 184 5.52 1.08 4.26
CA ILE A 184 4.50 0.15 4.74
C ILE A 184 3.51 0.86 5.66
N GLU A 185 2.23 0.60 5.43
CA GLU A 185 1.13 1.02 6.28
C GLU A 185 0.35 -0.19 6.80
N ILE A 186 0.10 -0.25 8.11
CA ILE A 186 -0.74 -1.26 8.75
C ILE A 186 -1.81 -0.54 9.56
N HIS A 187 -3.09 -0.62 9.15
CA HIS A 187 -4.18 0.16 9.75
C HIS A 187 -4.90 -0.59 10.89
N SER A 188 -4.93 -1.92 10.84
CA SER A 188 -5.41 -2.80 11.92
C SER A 188 -4.24 -3.55 12.56
N GLY A 189 -3.35 -2.81 13.23
CA GLY A 189 -2.06 -3.27 13.73
C GLY A 189 -2.06 -3.92 15.11
N SER A 190 -3.20 -4.43 15.61
CA SER A 190 -3.29 -4.99 16.97
C SER A 190 -2.39 -6.20 17.20
N TRP A 191 -2.00 -6.88 16.12
CA TRP A 191 -1.09 -8.03 16.11
C TRP A 191 0.39 -7.65 15.97
N VAL A 192 0.69 -6.38 15.68
CA VAL A 192 2.07 -5.89 15.50
C VAL A 192 2.76 -5.86 16.85
N THR A 193 3.91 -6.53 16.91
CA THR A 193 4.74 -6.65 18.12
C THR A 193 5.99 -5.77 18.01
N LEU A 194 6.68 -5.54 19.13
CA LEU A 194 8.02 -4.95 19.12
C LEU A 194 8.96 -5.68 18.16
N ASN A 195 8.94 -7.01 18.14
CA ASN A 195 9.81 -7.78 17.23
C ASN A 195 9.53 -7.44 15.75
N ASN A 196 8.29 -7.14 15.38
CA ASN A 196 8.00 -6.68 14.02
C ASN A 196 8.62 -5.31 13.75
N LEU A 197 8.49 -4.35 14.67
CA LEU A 197 9.11 -3.03 14.54
C LEU A 197 10.63 -3.11 14.31
N LEU A 198 11.31 -3.99 15.03
CA LEU A 198 12.77 -4.18 14.91
C LEU A 198 13.17 -4.86 13.60
N ASN A 199 12.25 -5.53 12.91
CA ASN A 199 12.50 -6.23 11.63
C ASN A 199 11.90 -5.50 10.42
N ILE A 200 11.36 -4.29 10.60
CA ILE A 200 10.90 -3.44 9.49
C ILE A 200 11.98 -2.42 9.20
N ASN A 201 12.48 -2.41 7.97
CA ASN A 201 13.44 -1.44 7.48
C ASN A 201 12.92 -0.80 6.18
N CYS A 202 12.27 0.36 6.32
CA CYS A 202 11.75 1.13 5.19
C CYS A 202 11.94 2.63 5.40
N LYS A 203 11.53 3.45 4.42
CA LYS A 203 11.58 4.91 4.57
C LYS A 203 10.38 5.45 5.34
N GLU A 204 9.18 4.95 5.07
CA GLU A 204 7.97 5.38 5.78
C GLU A 204 7.23 4.20 6.40
N LEU A 205 6.96 4.30 7.70
CA LEU A 205 6.20 3.32 8.48
C LEU A 205 4.99 4.01 9.10
N ILE A 206 3.79 3.53 8.80
CA ILE A 206 2.54 3.98 9.44
C ILE A 206 1.87 2.78 10.10
N LEU A 207 1.67 2.86 11.40
CA LEU A 207 0.97 1.86 12.17
C LEU A 207 -0.22 2.49 12.90
N LYS A 208 -1.40 1.91 12.71
CA LYS A 208 -2.63 2.32 13.40
C LYS A 208 -3.25 1.12 14.10
N GLY A 209 -4.10 1.38 15.09
CA GLY A 209 -4.80 0.34 15.83
C GLY A 209 -3.85 -0.63 16.54
N THR A 210 -2.67 -0.16 16.95
CA THR A 210 -1.67 -1.00 17.63
C THR A 210 -1.98 -1.16 19.11
N GLN A 211 -1.39 -2.19 19.73
CA GLN A 211 -1.35 -2.36 21.18
C GLN A 211 0.07 -2.14 21.75
N LEU A 212 0.92 -1.44 20.99
CA LEU A 212 2.30 -1.17 21.38
C LEU A 212 2.32 -0.25 22.60
N THR A 213 3.14 -0.63 23.58
CA THR A 213 3.31 0.09 24.84
C THR A 213 4.41 1.13 24.74
N ASN A 214 4.40 2.12 25.65
CA ASN A 214 5.50 3.09 25.75
C ASN A 214 6.88 2.43 25.98
N ASN A 215 6.93 1.29 26.69
CA ASN A 215 8.18 0.53 26.89
C ASN A 215 8.69 -0.11 25.59
N GLU A 216 7.78 -0.61 24.75
CA GLU A 216 8.16 -1.17 23.45
C GLU A 216 8.63 -0.07 22.50
N ILE A 217 7.97 1.09 22.48
CA ILE A 217 8.44 2.23 21.69
C ILE A 217 9.79 2.77 22.22
N ASN A 218 10.01 2.80 23.54
CA ASN A 218 11.33 3.10 24.10
C ASN A 218 12.41 2.11 23.63
N SER A 219 12.07 0.81 23.59
CA SER A 219 12.97 -0.24 23.11
C SER A 219 13.28 -0.07 21.61
N PHE A 220 12.26 0.27 20.81
CA PHE A 220 12.41 0.62 19.41
C PHE A 220 13.32 1.84 19.22
N LEU A 221 13.12 2.92 19.99
CA LEU A 221 13.97 4.12 19.93
C LEU A 221 15.43 3.82 20.30
N LYS A 222 15.67 3.01 21.33
CA LYS A 222 17.01 2.54 21.71
C LYS A 222 17.67 1.71 20.60
N HIS A 223 16.90 0.87 19.93
CA HIS A 223 17.41 0.11 18.79
C HIS A 223 17.71 1.01 17.59
N TRP A 224 16.83 1.96 17.26
CA TRP A 224 17.08 2.96 16.21
C TRP A 224 18.33 3.79 16.51
N PHE A 225 18.56 4.15 17.77
CA PHE A 225 19.72 4.94 18.21
C PHE A 225 21.07 4.29 17.88
N THR A 226 21.14 2.96 17.83
CA THR A 226 22.38 2.19 17.57
C THR A 226 22.39 1.44 16.24
N SER A 227 21.34 1.53 15.43
CA SER A 227 21.20 0.75 14.17
C SER A 227 21.27 1.63 12.92
N ASP A 228 21.30 0.95 11.77
CA ASP A 228 21.30 1.52 10.43
C ASP A 228 19.90 1.54 9.77
N LEU A 229 18.84 1.47 10.58
CA LEU A 229 17.45 1.56 10.09
C LEU A 229 17.24 2.83 9.26
N LYS A 230 16.63 2.67 8.09
CA LYS A 230 16.55 3.68 7.01
C LYS A 230 15.33 4.60 7.08
N PHE A 231 14.63 4.61 8.22
CA PHE A 231 13.42 5.42 8.38
C PHE A 231 13.69 6.89 8.05
N GLN A 232 12.75 7.49 7.35
CA GLN A 232 12.56 8.93 7.18
C GLN A 232 11.35 9.40 7.99
N MET A 233 10.33 8.54 8.12
CA MET A 233 9.15 8.82 8.93
C MET A 233 8.61 7.53 9.56
N VAL A 234 8.28 7.61 10.85
CA VAL A 234 7.58 6.55 11.60
C VAL A 234 6.41 7.20 12.32
N LYS A 235 5.20 6.73 12.05
CA LYS A 235 3.96 7.16 12.71
C LYS A 235 3.28 5.96 13.34
N ILE A 236 3.03 6.03 14.64
CA ILE A 236 2.40 4.95 15.41
C ILE A 236 1.28 5.54 16.26
N ASP A 237 0.06 5.08 16.02
CA ASP A 237 -1.07 5.40 16.90
C ASP A 237 -1.05 4.44 18.11
N MET A 238 -1.10 5.04 19.30
CA MET A 238 -1.03 4.39 20.60
C MET A 238 -2.18 4.86 21.49
N GLU A 239 -2.56 4.05 22.47
CA GLU A 239 -3.65 4.41 23.39
C GLU A 239 -3.26 5.61 24.28
N VAL A 240 -2.09 5.54 24.93
CA VAL A 240 -1.59 6.60 25.83
C VAL A 240 -0.11 6.82 25.59
N LEU A 241 0.32 8.09 25.57
CA LEU A 241 1.73 8.48 25.46
C LEU A 241 2.28 8.94 26.80
N ASN A 242 3.41 8.37 27.20
CA ASN A 242 4.16 8.77 28.40
C ASN A 242 5.59 9.13 28.01
N LEU A 243 5.86 10.42 27.93
CA LEU A 243 7.17 11.00 27.58
C LEU A 243 8.32 10.45 28.42
N ASN A 244 8.13 10.34 29.74
CA ASN A 244 9.19 9.88 30.64
C ASN A 244 9.58 8.43 30.34
N VAL A 245 8.60 7.59 29.96
CA VAL A 245 8.86 6.21 29.57
C VAL A 245 9.48 6.13 28.19
N LEU A 246 8.93 6.85 27.20
CA LEU A 246 9.42 6.85 25.81
C LEU A 246 10.90 7.20 25.70
N PHE A 247 11.35 8.20 26.46
CA PHE A 247 12.73 8.72 26.39
C PHE A 247 13.64 8.20 27.51
N SER A 248 13.18 7.27 28.35
CA SER A 248 13.97 6.73 29.45
C SER A 248 15.29 6.11 28.95
N GLY A 249 16.41 6.63 29.46
CA GLY A 249 17.76 6.19 29.09
C GLY A 249 18.24 6.64 27.71
N LEU A 250 17.60 7.66 27.10
CA LEU A 250 18.02 8.26 25.84
C LEU A 250 18.34 9.75 26.03
N PRO A 251 19.42 10.25 25.42
CA PRO A 251 19.66 11.69 25.37
C PRO A 251 18.66 12.32 24.39
N PHE A 252 17.93 13.35 24.85
CA PHE A 252 17.03 14.11 23.99
C PHE A 252 17.14 15.62 24.25
N TYR A 253 16.81 16.41 23.23
CA TYR A 253 16.84 17.86 23.26
C TYR A 253 15.46 18.41 22.89
N GLN A 254 14.93 19.31 23.71
CA GLN A 254 13.64 19.95 23.41
C GLN A 254 13.84 21.15 22.49
N ASN A 255 13.13 21.16 21.36
CA ASN A 255 13.12 22.30 20.45
C ASN A 255 12.14 23.37 20.93
N ARG A 256 12.46 24.63 20.63
CA ARG A 256 11.53 25.73 20.81
C ARG A 256 10.39 25.61 19.80
N GLU A 257 9.16 25.89 20.22
CA GLU A 257 7.96 25.73 19.37
C GLU A 257 7.98 26.57 18.09
N ASN A 258 8.74 27.66 18.07
CA ASN A 258 8.88 28.53 16.91
C ASN A 258 9.83 27.96 15.82
N ILE A 259 10.56 26.88 16.11
CA ILE A 259 11.39 26.19 15.10
C ILE A 259 10.47 25.34 14.24
N LYS A 260 10.40 25.68 12.94
CA LYS A 260 9.62 24.94 11.95
C LYS A 260 10.56 24.16 11.02
N ARG A 261 10.32 22.86 10.90
CA ARG A 261 11.04 21.96 9.99
C ARG A 261 10.09 21.40 8.94
N VAL A 262 10.61 21.21 7.73
CA VAL A 262 9.87 20.63 6.61
C VAL A 262 10.53 19.30 6.25
N PHE A 263 9.75 18.24 6.28
CA PHE A 263 10.17 16.90 5.87
C PHE A 263 9.46 16.54 4.58
N LYS A 264 10.20 16.02 3.59
CA LYS A 264 9.61 15.55 2.33
C LYS A 264 8.99 14.18 2.55
N ALA A 265 7.75 14.01 2.10
CA ALA A 265 7.08 12.71 2.04
C ALA A 265 7.44 11.97 0.74
N LEU A 266 7.27 10.65 0.71
CA LEU A 266 7.49 9.84 -0.49
C LEU A 266 6.52 10.15 -1.63
N ASP A 267 5.34 10.69 -1.33
CA ASP A 267 4.30 11.05 -2.32
C ASP A 267 4.47 12.46 -2.91
N ASN A 268 5.67 13.05 -2.75
CA ASN A 268 5.99 14.46 -3.06
C ASN A 268 5.26 15.49 -2.18
N GLY A 269 4.58 15.03 -1.13
CA GLY A 269 4.04 15.90 -0.08
C GLY A 269 5.11 16.46 0.84
N SER A 270 4.68 17.21 1.85
CA SER A 270 5.56 17.74 2.87
C SER A 270 4.87 17.74 4.23
N TYR A 271 5.62 17.34 5.26
CA TYR A 271 5.20 17.41 6.65
C TYR A 271 5.83 18.61 7.32
N PHE A 272 5.00 19.40 8.01
CA PHE A 272 5.44 20.56 8.76
C PHE A 272 5.45 20.22 10.25
N VAL A 273 6.63 20.32 10.87
CA VAL A 273 6.82 20.05 12.28
C VAL A 273 7.23 21.33 12.97
N SER A 274 6.52 21.70 14.03
CA SER A 274 6.87 22.82 14.90
C SER A 274 7.29 22.28 16.27
N GLY A 275 8.48 22.64 16.75
CA GLY A 275 9.03 22.12 18.02
C GLY A 275 9.45 20.64 17.95
N GLY A 276 9.07 19.87 18.97
CA GLY A 276 9.39 18.44 19.11
C GLY A 276 10.63 18.14 19.97
N LEU A 277 10.93 16.86 20.10
CA LEU A 277 12.05 16.31 20.87
C LEU A 277 13.05 15.65 19.92
N ASP A 278 14.30 16.11 19.94
CA ASP A 278 15.35 15.58 19.09
C ASP A 278 16.18 14.51 19.79
N ILE A 279 16.40 13.39 19.11
CA ILE A 279 17.43 12.40 19.44
C ILE A 279 18.45 12.43 18.30
N ILE A 280 19.72 12.65 18.64
CA ILE A 280 20.83 12.50 17.69
C ILE A 280 21.30 11.05 17.80
N ARG A 281 21.31 10.32 16.68
CA ARG A 281 21.77 8.92 16.63
C ARG A 281 23.21 8.80 17.13
N GLU A 282 23.61 7.64 17.63
CA GLU A 282 24.94 7.41 18.23
C GLU A 282 26.09 7.82 17.29
N ASP A 283 25.94 7.56 15.99
CA ASP A 283 26.92 7.92 14.95
C ASP A 283 26.97 9.43 14.62
N ARG A 284 26.10 10.24 15.24
CA ARG A 284 25.93 11.69 15.05
C ARG A 284 25.52 12.11 13.63
N ARG A 285 25.18 11.17 12.75
CA ARG A 285 24.82 11.45 11.36
C ARG A 285 23.34 11.72 11.19
N MET A 286 22.50 11.02 11.94
CA MET A 286 21.04 11.15 11.82
C MET A 286 20.45 11.85 13.05
N ARG A 287 19.40 12.63 12.81
CA ARG A 287 18.58 13.27 13.84
C ARG A 287 17.14 12.79 13.68
N ALA A 288 16.56 12.27 14.75
CA ALA A 288 15.13 11.98 14.87
C ALA A 288 14.45 13.14 15.60
N THR A 289 13.47 13.78 14.95
CA THR A 289 12.57 14.76 15.56
C THR A 289 11.24 14.10 15.85
N ILE A 290 10.89 14.02 17.13
CA ILE A 290 9.69 13.33 17.61
C ILE A 290 8.65 14.36 18.03
N THR A 291 7.45 14.23 17.48
CA THR A 291 6.26 14.95 17.91
C THR A 291 5.23 13.99 18.47
N LEU A 292 4.56 14.45 19.53
CA LEU A 292 3.48 13.73 20.16
C LEU A 292 2.23 14.58 19.99
N THR A 293 1.22 14.06 19.30
CA THR A 293 -0.04 14.79 19.10
C THR A 293 -1.18 13.99 19.73
N PRO A 294 -1.97 14.58 20.62
CA PRO A 294 -3.24 13.98 21.03
C PRO A 294 -4.18 13.97 19.81
N THR A 295 -4.81 12.83 19.56
CA THR A 295 -5.84 12.70 18.53
C THR A 295 -7.20 13.13 19.11
N LEU A 296 -8.16 13.42 18.23
CA LEU A 296 -9.55 13.74 18.60
C LEU A 296 -10.25 12.63 19.41
N GLN A 297 -9.68 11.42 19.46
CA GLN A 297 -10.23 10.24 20.15
C GLN A 297 -9.51 9.91 21.47
N GLN A 298 -8.78 10.84 22.06
CA GLN A 298 -7.96 10.63 23.28
C GLN A 298 -6.80 9.62 23.13
N GLN A 299 -6.56 9.12 21.91
CA GLN A 299 -5.37 8.33 21.58
C GLN A 299 -4.19 9.25 21.30
N GLY A 300 -2.98 8.81 21.62
CA GLY A 300 -1.76 9.55 21.32
C GLY A 300 -1.07 9.03 20.06
N THR A 301 -0.61 9.93 19.19
CA THR A 301 0.23 9.56 18.04
C THR A 301 1.70 9.84 18.37
N PHE A 302 2.52 8.80 18.31
CA PHE A 302 3.98 8.91 18.24
C PHE A 302 4.37 9.16 16.78
N TRP A 303 5.06 10.27 16.51
CA TRP A 303 5.51 10.60 15.16
C TRP A 303 6.97 11.00 15.17
N MET A 304 7.80 10.25 14.45
CA MET A 304 9.24 10.43 14.38
C MET A 304 9.63 10.74 12.93
N PHE A 305 10.35 11.83 12.73
CA PHE A 305 10.92 12.21 11.45
C PHE A 305 12.44 12.14 11.53
N VAL A 306 13.07 11.53 10.54
CA VAL A 306 14.51 11.31 10.53
C VAL A 306 15.13 12.08 9.37
N SER A 307 16.21 12.80 9.66
CA SER A 307 16.95 13.60 8.69
C SER A 307 18.44 13.60 8.99
N ASP A 308 19.25 13.93 7.99
CA ASP A 308 20.68 14.17 8.19
C ASP A 308 20.90 15.31 9.18
N ASN A 309 21.73 15.04 10.20
CA ASN A 309 22.01 15.98 11.28
C ASN A 309 22.79 17.21 10.80
N ALA A 310 23.49 17.12 9.67
CA ALA A 310 24.25 18.21 9.06
C ALA A 310 23.39 19.15 8.19
N SER A 311 22.13 18.82 7.92
CA SER A 311 21.33 19.49 6.89
C SER A 311 20.47 20.66 7.38
N GLN A 312 20.52 21.02 8.67
CA GLN A 312 19.77 22.15 9.25
C GLN A 312 20.47 22.72 10.49
#